data_AF-A0A256WE10-F1
#
_entry.id   AF-A0A256WE10-F1
#
_cell.length_a   1.000
_cell.length_b   1.000
_cell.length_c   1.000
_cell.angle_alpha   90.00
_cell.angle_beta   90.00
_cell.angle_gamma   90.00
#
_symmetry.space_group_name_H-M   'P 1'
#
loop_
_entity.id
_entity.type
_entity.pdbx_description
1 polymer ?
#
loop_
_entity_poly.entity_id
_entity_poly.type
_entity_poly.pdbx_seq_one_letter_code
_entity_poly.pdbx_strand_id
1 'polypeptide(L)'
;MSNEWKIYTRTGDSGETSLIGGKRVPKFHDRIEAYGTLDELNSFIGLIRDQDIDRHIKEALIKIQDRVFVAESLLALDADHMPQRKLPEIEEEDILFLENEIDKMNGSLPPLTNFVLPYDFSLKKLLLQKIKISIGLCIGR
;
A
#
# COMPACT_ATOMS: atom_id res chain seq x y z
N MET A 1 -11.86 -10.50 36.15
CA MET A 1 -12.50 -9.58 35.19
C MET A 1 -11.79 -9.77 33.86
N SER A 2 -12.47 -10.31 32.86
CA SER A 2 -11.94 -10.45 31.51
C SER A 2 -11.63 -9.05 30.97
N ASN A 3 -10.36 -8.78 30.63
CA ASN A 3 -10.04 -7.66 29.78
C ASN A 3 -10.65 -7.95 28.42
N GLU A 4 -11.88 -7.49 28.19
CA GLU A 4 -12.47 -7.47 26.86
C GLU A 4 -11.65 -6.51 26.00
N TRP A 5 -10.95 -7.06 25.01
CA TRP A 5 -10.23 -6.28 24.02
C TRP A 5 -11.25 -5.44 23.23
N LYS A 6 -11.09 -4.12 23.30
CA LYS A 6 -11.95 -3.16 22.58
C LYS A 6 -11.16 -2.55 21.44
N ILE A 7 -11.80 -2.51 20.27
CA ILE A 7 -11.23 -1.90 19.06
C ILE A 7 -11.07 -0.38 19.23
N TYR A 8 -11.99 0.29 19.94
CA TYR A 8 -11.90 1.72 20.22
C TYR A 8 -11.38 1.99 21.65
N THR A 9 -10.32 2.79 21.76
CA THR A 9 -9.68 3.15 23.03
C THR A 9 -10.01 4.57 23.49
N ARG A 10 -10.59 5.41 22.61
CA ARG A 10 -10.85 6.86 22.82
C ARG A 10 -9.60 7.72 23.07
N THR A 11 -8.39 7.15 23.01
CA THR A 11 -7.15 7.90 23.22
C THR A 11 -6.89 8.93 22.13
N GLY A 12 -7.51 8.77 20.95
CA GLY A 12 -7.37 9.68 19.83
C GLY A 12 -8.44 10.77 19.70
N ASP A 13 -9.35 10.90 20.67
CA ASP A 13 -10.49 11.83 20.59
C ASP A 13 -10.05 13.30 20.67
N SER A 14 -8.87 13.56 21.26
CA SER A 14 -8.25 14.90 21.32
C SER A 14 -7.59 15.33 20.00
N GLY A 15 -7.70 14.55 18.92
CA GLY A 15 -7.08 14.86 17.63
C GLY A 15 -5.62 14.43 17.49
N GLU A 16 -5.09 13.65 18.44
CA GLU A 16 -3.72 13.13 18.43
C GLU A 16 -3.71 11.60 18.34
N THR A 17 -2.65 11.02 17.77
CA THR A 17 -2.43 9.57 17.69
C THR A 17 -0.99 9.24 18.01
N SER A 18 -0.69 7.96 18.28
CA SER A 18 0.66 7.51 18.64
C SER A 18 1.34 6.80 17.48
N LEU A 19 2.60 7.16 17.21
CA LEU A 19 3.50 6.43 16.34
C LEU A 19 3.99 5.13 17.02
N ILE A 20 4.54 4.22 16.21
CA ILE A 20 5.30 3.07 16.71
C ILE A 20 6.55 3.63 17.40
N GLY A 21 6.64 3.47 18.72
CA GLY A 21 7.63 4.14 19.57
C GLY A 21 7.00 5.01 20.67
N GLY A 22 5.69 5.26 20.60
CA GLY A 22 4.92 5.90 21.68
C GLY A 22 4.82 7.43 21.58
N LYS A 23 5.56 8.07 20.66
CA LYS A 23 5.46 9.50 20.38
C LYS A 23 4.07 9.84 19.86
N ARG A 24 3.44 10.84 20.47
CA ARG A 24 2.13 11.36 20.03
C ARG A 24 2.32 12.49 19.04
N VAL A 25 1.53 12.45 17.97
CA VAL A 25 1.48 13.47 16.93
C VAL A 25 0.03 13.82 16.60
N PRO A 26 -0.25 15.03 16.10
CA PRO A 26 -1.58 15.36 15.59
C PRO A 26 -2.00 14.44 14.45
N LYS A 27 -3.29 14.15 14.31
CA LYS A 27 -3.82 13.27 13.24
C LYS A 27 -3.60 13.82 11.83
N PHE A 28 -3.39 15.13 11.69
CA PHE A 28 -3.09 15.79 10.41
C PHE A 28 -1.58 15.88 10.11
N HIS A 29 -0.74 15.22 10.90
CA HIS A 29 0.70 15.21 10.69
C HIS A 29 1.05 14.44 9.40
N ASP A 30 1.95 14.96 8.56
CA ASP A 30 2.29 14.40 7.24
C ASP A 30 2.58 12.90 7.24
N ARG A 31 3.29 12.41 8.27
CA ARG A 31 3.56 10.98 8.46
C ARG A 31 2.28 10.13 8.61
N ILE A 32 1.27 10.63 9.32
CA ILE A 32 -0.04 9.97 9.48
C ILE A 32 -0.76 9.92 8.14
N GLU A 33 -0.76 11.03 7.41
CA GLU A 33 -1.35 11.12 6.07
C GLU A 33 -0.68 10.13 5.11
N ALA A 34 0.65 10.03 5.15
CA ALA A 34 1.43 9.16 4.27
C ALA A 34 1.08 7.67 4.45
N TYR A 35 1.18 7.12 5.67
CA TYR A 35 0.82 5.71 5.86
C TYR A 35 -0.69 5.47 5.85
N GLY A 36 -1.52 6.49 6.13
CA GLY A 36 -2.97 6.41 5.94
C GLY A 36 -3.36 6.27 4.47
N THR A 37 -2.67 6.98 3.58
CA THR A 37 -2.84 6.83 2.12
C THR A 37 -2.41 5.42 1.65
N LEU A 38 -1.36 4.87 2.26
CA LEU A 38 -0.94 3.49 1.98
C LEU A 38 -1.97 2.46 2.47
N ASP A 39 -2.56 2.66 3.65
CA ASP A 39 -3.62 1.79 4.19
C ASP A 39 -4.88 1.80 3.30
N GLU A 40 -5.23 2.97 2.75
CA GLU A 40 -6.29 3.10 1.74
C GLU A 40 -5.94 2.32 0.46
N LEU A 41 -4.72 2.47 -0.05
CA LEU A 41 -4.25 1.71 -1.22
C LEU A 41 -4.29 0.20 -0.93
N ASN A 42 -3.83 -0.24 0.23
CA ASN A 42 -3.78 -1.65 0.63
C ASN A 42 -5.20 -2.24 0.71
N SER A 43 -6.15 -1.48 1.24
CA SER A 43 -7.58 -1.82 1.27
C SER A 43 -8.16 -1.97 -0.14
N PHE A 44 -7.84 -1.04 -1.05
CA PHE A 44 -8.25 -1.17 -2.45
C PHE A 44 -7.64 -2.40 -3.12
N ILE A 45 -6.37 -2.72 -2.86
CA ILE A 45 -5.75 -3.93 -3.42
C ILE A 45 -6.49 -5.19 -2.93
N GLY A 46 -6.87 -5.23 -1.65
CA GLY A 46 -7.69 -6.30 -1.09
C GLY A 46 -9.02 -6.48 -1.82
N LEU A 47 -9.70 -5.37 -2.15
CA LEU A 47 -10.94 -5.37 -2.91
C LEU A 47 -10.76 -5.92 -4.34
N ILE A 48 -9.66 -5.59 -5.02
CA ILE A 48 -9.32 -6.14 -6.35
C ILE A 48 -9.15 -7.65 -6.26
N ARG A 49 -8.37 -8.10 -5.28
CA ARG A 49 -7.98 -9.49 -5.12
C ARG A 49 -9.18 -10.41 -4.90
N ASP A 50 -10.23 -9.89 -4.27
CA ASP A 50 -11.49 -10.59 -4.04
C ASP A 50 -12.30 -10.83 -5.33
N GLN A 51 -12.00 -10.11 -6.40
CA GLN A 51 -12.67 -10.31 -7.69
C GLN A 51 -12.27 -11.64 -8.36
N ASP A 52 -13.05 -12.04 -9.36
CA ASP A 52 -12.71 -13.16 -10.24
C ASP A 52 -11.60 -12.76 -11.23
N ILE A 53 -10.35 -12.86 -10.78
CA ILE A 53 -9.14 -12.55 -11.54
C ILE A 53 -8.20 -13.76 -11.57
N ASP A 54 -7.28 -13.73 -12.52
CA ASP A 54 -6.29 -14.78 -12.71
C ASP A 54 -5.46 -15.03 -11.43
N ARG A 55 -5.12 -16.31 -11.19
CA ARG A 55 -4.43 -16.75 -9.98
C ARG A 55 -3.05 -16.12 -9.83
N HIS A 56 -2.30 -15.99 -10.92
CA HIS A 56 -0.98 -15.35 -10.91
C HIS A 56 -1.10 -13.89 -10.45
N ILE A 57 -2.13 -13.18 -10.92
CA ILE A 57 -2.40 -11.80 -10.49
C ILE A 57 -2.77 -11.76 -9.00
N LYS A 58 -3.58 -12.71 -8.49
CA LYS A 58 -3.87 -12.77 -7.04
C LYS A 58 -2.61 -12.94 -6.20
N GLU A 59 -1.71 -13.84 -6.61
CA GLU A 59 -0.44 -14.10 -5.92
C GLU A 59 0.47 -12.87 -5.97
N ALA A 60 0.54 -12.18 -7.11
CA ALA A 60 1.27 -10.91 -7.23
C ALA A 60 0.69 -9.82 -6.31
N LEU A 61 -0.64 -9.66 -6.28
CA LEU A 61 -1.29 -8.69 -5.40
C LEU A 61 -1.04 -8.99 -3.92
N ILE A 62 -1.02 -10.27 -3.50
CA ILE A 62 -0.66 -10.65 -2.12
C ILE A 62 0.75 -10.17 -1.77
N LYS A 63 1.72 -10.40 -2.67
CA LYS A 63 3.08 -9.91 -2.46
C LYS A 63 3.11 -8.39 -2.36
N ILE A 64 2.38 -7.67 -3.22
CA ILE A 64 2.30 -6.20 -3.18
C ILE A 64 1.70 -5.72 -1.85
N GLN A 65 0.59 -6.30 -1.37
CA GLN A 65 -0.02 -5.92 -0.09
C GLN A 65 0.94 -6.10 1.08
N ASP A 66 1.68 -7.21 1.10
CA ASP A 66 2.70 -7.46 2.12
C ASP A 66 3.79 -6.37 2.11
N ARG A 67 4.27 -5.97 0.93
CA ARG A 67 5.27 -4.89 0.80
C ARG A 67 4.71 -3.51 1.17
N VAL A 68 3.46 -3.22 0.82
CA VAL A 68 2.78 -1.98 1.23
C VAL A 68 2.65 -1.93 2.76
N PHE A 69 2.32 -3.05 3.42
CA PHE A 69 2.26 -3.14 4.88
C PHE A 69 3.62 -2.94 5.55
N VAL A 70 4.71 -3.42 4.92
CA VAL A 70 6.07 -3.10 5.38
C VAL A 70 6.34 -1.59 5.27
N ALA A 71 5.98 -0.97 4.15
CA ALA A 71 6.13 0.48 3.96
C ALA A 71 5.34 1.29 5.01
N GLU A 72 4.09 0.91 5.27
CA GLU A 72 3.25 1.48 6.33
C GLU A 72 3.94 1.40 7.70
N SER A 73 4.50 0.23 8.03
CA SER A 73 5.19 -0.02 9.30
C SER A 73 6.44 0.84 9.46
N LEU A 74 7.22 1.00 8.39
CA LEU A 74 8.42 1.85 8.39
C LEU A 74 8.07 3.33 8.54
N LEU A 75 7.00 3.79 7.88
CA LEU A 75 6.51 5.16 8.01
C LEU A 75 5.90 5.43 9.38
N ALA A 76 5.27 4.44 10.01
CA ALA A 76 4.71 4.57 11.35
C ALA A 76 5.77 4.60 12.46
N LEU A 77 7.02 4.23 12.17
CA LEU A 77 8.12 4.22 13.13
C LEU A 77 8.60 5.63 13.47
N ASP A 78 8.69 5.93 14.77
CA ASP A 78 9.32 7.14 15.26
C ASP A 78 10.83 7.11 15.01
N ALA A 79 11.37 8.15 14.36
CA ALA A 79 12.78 8.24 14.00
C ALA A 79 13.72 8.23 15.22
N ASP A 80 13.22 8.69 16.36
CA ASP A 80 13.96 8.77 17.62
C ASP A 80 13.94 7.45 18.42
N HIS A 81 13.12 6.48 18.00
CA HIS A 81 12.96 5.19 18.67
C HIS A 81 13.19 4.03 17.70
N MET A 82 14.38 3.42 17.78
CA MET A 82 14.59 2.14 17.10
C MET A 82 13.80 1.03 17.83
N PRO A 83 13.05 0.21 17.09
CA PRO A 83 12.34 -0.91 17.67
C PRO A 83 13.35 -1.97 18.16
N GLN A 84 13.04 -2.65 19.26
CA GLN A 84 13.90 -3.74 19.77
C GLN A 84 13.97 -4.94 18.81
N ARG A 85 12.98 -5.07 17.91
CA ARG A 85 12.97 -6.06 16.83
C ARG A 85 13.20 -5.37 15.51
N LYS A 86 14.07 -5.96 14.69
CA LYS A 86 14.29 -5.56 13.32
C LYS A 86 12.98 -5.69 12.53
N LEU A 87 12.49 -4.57 11.98
CA LEU A 87 11.37 -4.59 11.06
C LEU A 87 11.84 -5.17 9.71
N PRO A 88 10.96 -5.85 8.96
CA PRO A 88 11.23 -6.15 7.56
C PRO A 88 11.54 -4.87 6.79
N GLU A 89 12.45 -4.97 5.83
CA GLU A 89 12.84 -3.87 4.95
C GLU A 89 12.26 -4.10 3.55
N ILE A 90 12.22 -3.02 2.76
CA ILE A 90 11.92 -3.09 1.32
C ILE A 90 13.25 -3.19 0.62
N GLU A 91 13.41 -4.26 -0.16
CA GLU A 91 14.67 -4.59 -0.82
C GLU A 91 14.59 -4.28 -2.32
N GLU A 92 15.74 -4.26 -3.00
CA GLU A 92 15.81 -3.99 -4.44
C GLU A 92 15.05 -5.05 -5.26
N GLU A 93 14.99 -6.28 -4.77
CA GLU A 93 14.24 -7.38 -5.38
C GLU A 93 12.73 -7.13 -5.41
N ASP A 94 12.20 -6.29 -4.51
CA ASP A 94 10.78 -5.92 -4.51
C ASP A 94 10.47 -4.96 -5.66
N ILE A 95 11.40 -4.06 -5.98
CA ILE A 95 11.31 -3.16 -7.13
C ILE A 95 11.41 -3.96 -8.43
N LEU A 96 12.43 -4.83 -8.53
CA LEU A 96 12.62 -5.70 -9.69
C LEU A 96 11.41 -6.60 -9.93
N PHE A 97 10.77 -7.09 -8.87
CA PHE A 97 9.53 -7.84 -8.99
C PHE A 97 8.43 -7.03 -9.67
N LEU A 98 8.21 -5.78 -9.27
CA LEU A 98 7.20 -4.91 -9.86
C LEU A 98 7.48 -4.61 -11.33
N GLU A 99 8.73 -4.30 -11.68
CA GLU A 99 9.17 -4.04 -13.05
C GLU A 99 8.91 -5.26 -13.95
N ASN A 100 9.28 -6.46 -13.49
CA ASN A 100 9.03 -7.69 -14.23
C ASN A 100 7.54 -7.97 -14.43
N GLU A 101 6.69 -7.70 -13.42
CA GLU A 101 5.25 -7.85 -13.57
C GLU A 101 4.66 -6.83 -14.56
N ILE A 102 5.14 -5.58 -14.54
CA ILE A 102 4.77 -4.54 -15.51
C ILE A 102 5.13 -4.98 -16.93
N ASP A 103 6.33 -5.51 -17.14
CA ASP A 103 6.82 -5.95 -18.45
C ASP A 103 6.01 -7.13 -18.99
N LYS A 104 5.70 -8.13 -18.15
CA LYS A 104 4.82 -9.24 -18.54
C LYS A 104 3.44 -8.75 -18.98
N MET A 105 2.85 -7.83 -18.21
CA MET A 105 1.56 -7.25 -18.55
C MET A 105 1.61 -6.43 -19.83
N ASN A 106 2.67 -5.65 -20.04
CA ASN A 106 2.88 -4.88 -21.26
C ASN A 106 3.03 -5.77 -22.50
N GLY A 107 3.73 -6.90 -22.38
CA GLY A 107 3.90 -7.85 -23.49
C GLY A 107 2.59 -8.42 -24.03
N SER A 108 1.53 -8.42 -23.23
CA SER A 108 0.20 -8.89 -23.62
C SER A 108 -0.68 -7.82 -24.29
N LEU A 109 -0.25 -6.56 -24.30
CA LEU A 109 -1.06 -5.42 -24.75
C LEU A 109 -0.61 -4.90 -26.12
N PRO A 110 -1.55 -4.50 -26.98
CA PRO A 110 -1.19 -3.81 -28.22
C PRO A 110 -0.60 -2.42 -27.91
N PRO A 111 0.20 -1.85 -28.84
CA PRO A 111 0.75 -0.51 -28.68
C PRO A 111 -0.32 0.53 -28.38
N LEU A 112 -0.07 1.37 -27.36
CA LEU A 112 -0.99 2.43 -26.98
C LEU A 112 -0.87 3.59 -27.96
N THR A 113 -1.89 3.83 -28.78
CA THR A 113 -1.91 4.93 -29.76
C THR A 113 -2.67 6.17 -29.27
N ASN A 114 -3.47 6.03 -28.20
CA ASN A 114 -4.30 7.09 -27.64
C ASN A 114 -4.36 6.99 -26.10
N PHE A 115 -4.72 8.08 -25.44
CA PHE A 115 -5.02 8.07 -24.01
C PHE A 115 -6.22 7.18 -23.71
N VAL A 116 -6.07 6.33 -22.70
CA VAL A 116 -7.14 5.43 -22.23
C VAL A 116 -7.98 6.16 -21.19
N LEU A 117 -9.27 6.29 -21.43
CA LEU A 117 -10.21 6.93 -20.51
C LEU A 117 -10.83 5.89 -19.55
N PRO A 118 -10.96 6.19 -18.25
CA PRO A 118 -11.27 5.19 -17.22
C PRO A 118 -12.74 4.73 -17.14
N TYR A 119 -13.63 5.12 -18.07
CA TYR A 119 -15.08 4.90 -17.95
C TYR A 119 -15.59 3.57 -18.53
N ASP A 120 -14.84 2.89 -19.41
CA ASP A 120 -15.34 1.72 -20.17
C ASP A 120 -14.54 0.43 -19.90
N PHE A 121 -13.92 0.34 -18.72
CA PHE A 121 -13.05 -0.79 -18.41
C PHE A 121 -13.56 -1.59 -17.22
N SER A 122 -13.63 -2.92 -17.40
CA SER A 122 -13.73 -3.87 -16.28
C SER A 122 -12.71 -3.48 -15.22
N LEU A 123 -13.13 -3.43 -13.95
CA LEU A 123 -12.35 -3.04 -12.75
C LEU A 123 -10.87 -3.43 -12.82
N LYS A 124 -10.57 -4.59 -13.38
CA LYS A 124 -9.22 -5.12 -13.67
C LYS A 124 -8.27 -4.10 -14.32
N LYS A 125 -8.71 -3.33 -15.32
CA LYS A 125 -7.82 -2.42 -16.10
C LYS A 125 -7.62 -1.07 -15.45
N LEU A 126 -8.67 -0.52 -14.82
CA LEU A 126 -8.59 0.73 -14.05
C LEU A 126 -7.61 0.60 -12.88
N LEU A 127 -7.60 -0.59 -12.26
CA LEU A 127 -6.76 -0.88 -11.11
C LEU A 127 -5.31 -1.14 -11.51
N LEU A 128 -5.05 -1.81 -12.64
CA LEU A 128 -3.71 -1.83 -13.24
C LEU A 128 -3.19 -0.43 -13.58
N GLN A 129 -4.08 0.48 -14.02
CA GLN A 129 -3.69 1.85 -14.33
C GLN A 129 -3.43 2.67 -13.06
N LYS A 130 -4.24 2.52 -12.00
CA LYS A 130 -3.96 3.15 -10.69
C LYS A 130 -2.68 2.61 -10.06
N ILE A 131 -2.45 1.31 -10.09
CA ILE A 131 -1.20 0.68 -9.63
C ILE A 131 -0.01 1.20 -10.46
N LYS A 132 -0.13 1.27 -11.80
CA LYS A 132 0.90 1.88 -12.67
C LYS A 132 1.17 3.34 -12.35
N ILE A 133 0.15 4.14 -12.06
CA ILE A 133 0.30 5.57 -11.73
C ILE A 133 0.94 5.72 -10.36
N SER A 134 0.45 5.01 -9.33
CA SER A 134 0.99 5.08 -7.98
C SER A 134 2.43 4.55 -7.89
N ILE A 135 2.75 3.46 -8.59
CA ILE A 135 4.11 2.89 -8.64
C ILE A 135 5.02 3.74 -9.54
N GLY A 136 4.54 4.17 -10.71
CA GLY A 136 5.30 5.01 -11.64
C GLY A 136 5.63 6.40 -11.11
N LEU A 137 4.77 7.01 -10.27
CA LEU A 137 5.10 8.27 -9.58
C LEU A 137 6.12 8.07 -8.44
N CYS A 138 6.18 6.89 -7.82
CA CYS A 138 7.13 6.59 -6.75
C CYS A 138 8.54 6.19 -7.25
N ILE A 139 8.65 5.67 -8.48
CA ILE A 139 9.93 5.25 -9.08
C ILE A 139 10.49 6.32 -10.06
N GLY A 140 9.74 7.40 -10.30
CA GLY A 140 10.19 8.52 -11.11
C GLY A 140 11.40 9.21 -10.49
N ARG A 141 12.57 9.06 -11.13
CA ARG A 141 13.64 10.05 -11.08
C ARG A 141 13.18 11.38 -11.70
#